data_AF-A0A2P5FT66-F1
#
_entry.id   AF-A0A2P5FT66-F1
#
_cell.length_a   1.000
_cell.length_b   1.000
_cell.length_c   1.000
_cell.angle_alpha   90.00
_cell.angle_beta   90.00
_cell.angle_gamma   90.00
#
_symmetry.space_group_name_H-M   'P 1'
#
loop_
_entity.id
_entity.type
_entity.pdbx_description
1 polymer ?
#
loop_
_entity_poly.entity_id
_entity_poly.type
_entity_poly.pdbx_seq_one_letter_code
_entity_poly.pdbx_strand_id
1 'polypeptide(L)'
;MPWLAIPYSDSETRNRLIEFELFGMNTLPFLVIFDSNGNLTTADGINVVMEYEMDIYPFKLEIINSLLDKQEEAKKNHFLSFLMATRPRNYLISNDGSQVPISELEENTVALYFWPRDKFTAILIDAYNKLKAKSQKFEIVAIAYPVSLDEEEFIEKVAMMPWLALPFNYNTHRKLIFHFDTNYCPTLVILGPNGKILSDNAVEFVEVYGAEGYPFTPERLNELAEIDRARLDWQALESLLISGDKDFVITKGGSKVPVSELVGKTILLYIISPWSELFESFNPKLIETYNDIKAKDDAFEVIFISHCCDEDAFNQVLPNMPWLALPFNDAREKALIYKLKVIGYSCIVIDPSGRITTRYGQQLINIYGANAYPFSKGHLKHLEQEMDKMAKGWPKKAKHERYDYLEHKYSSHECSLTPNRDGYGCLACDESGIGWYYQCNVGCTSGKSGLHPKCAFVQKHEEANDCDTKGNGNV
;
A
#
# COMPACT_ATOMS: atom_id res chain seq x y z
N MET A 1 6.07 -38.01 -13.54
CA MET A 1 7.35 -37.44 -13.09
C MET A 1 8.40 -38.55 -13.07
N PRO A 2 9.62 -38.37 -13.60
CA PRO A 2 10.66 -39.42 -13.67
C PRO A 2 11.37 -39.72 -12.33
N TRP A 3 10.79 -39.31 -11.20
CA TRP A 3 11.45 -39.32 -9.89
C TRP A 3 10.80 -40.39 -9.00
N LEU A 4 11.60 -41.03 -8.14
CA LEU A 4 11.09 -41.94 -7.12
C LEU A 4 10.31 -41.15 -6.06
N ALA A 5 9.18 -41.69 -5.62
CA ALA A 5 8.34 -41.07 -4.61
C ALA A 5 8.23 -41.98 -3.37
N ILE A 6 8.16 -41.37 -2.19
CA ILE A 6 7.82 -42.08 -0.95
C ILE A 6 6.37 -42.55 -1.08
N PRO A 7 6.07 -43.85 -0.84
CA PRO A 7 4.72 -44.37 -0.97
C PRO A 7 3.71 -43.60 -0.12
N TYR A 8 2.49 -43.43 -0.65
CA TYR A 8 1.45 -42.70 0.08
C TYR A 8 1.06 -43.37 1.41
N SER A 9 1.27 -44.68 1.53
CA SER A 9 1.02 -45.44 2.77
C SER A 9 1.99 -45.11 3.90
N ASP A 10 3.19 -44.61 3.59
CA ASP A 10 4.23 -44.30 4.57
C ASP A 10 4.07 -42.86 5.10
N SER A 11 3.03 -42.67 5.92
CA SER A 11 2.72 -41.37 6.53
C SER A 11 3.77 -40.91 7.55
N GLU A 12 4.42 -41.84 8.26
CA GLU A 12 5.44 -41.55 9.25
C GLU A 12 6.67 -40.91 8.61
N THR A 13 7.21 -41.52 7.53
CA THR A 13 8.36 -40.96 6.82
C THR A 13 8.05 -39.61 6.19
N ARG A 14 6.86 -39.43 5.61
CA ARG A 14 6.45 -38.14 5.02
C ARG A 14 6.29 -37.05 6.07
N ASN A 15 5.63 -37.34 7.19
CA ASN A 15 5.46 -36.37 8.27
C ASN A 15 6.80 -35.97 8.88
N ARG A 16 7.70 -36.94 9.11
CA ARG A 16 9.06 -36.68 9.58
C ARG A 16 9.84 -35.78 8.61
N LEU A 17 9.68 -35.92 7.29
CA LEU A 17 10.35 -35.05 6.32
C LEU A 17 9.70 -33.67 6.15
N ILE A 18 8.43 -33.53 6.52
CA ILE A 18 7.67 -32.27 6.48
C ILE A 18 7.88 -31.45 7.77
N GLU A 19 8.30 -32.07 8.88
CA GLU A 19 8.61 -31.36 10.12
C GLU A 19 9.59 -30.21 9.86
N PHE A 20 9.07 -28.99 9.95
CA PHE A 20 9.74 -27.74 9.62
C PHE A 20 11.04 -27.52 10.41
N GLU A 21 11.23 -28.22 11.53
CA GLU A 21 12.44 -28.18 12.35
C GLU A 21 13.66 -28.87 11.70
N LEU A 22 13.46 -29.88 10.84
CA LEU A 22 14.59 -30.64 10.27
C LEU A 22 15.40 -29.84 9.25
N PHE A 23 14.76 -28.88 8.57
CA PHE A 23 15.40 -28.06 7.54
C PHE A 23 15.10 -26.55 7.68
N GLY A 24 14.35 -26.12 8.70
CA GLY A 24 14.09 -24.70 8.99
C GLY A 24 13.23 -23.98 7.94
N MET A 25 12.23 -24.64 7.36
CA MET A 25 11.55 -24.17 6.14
C MET A 25 10.20 -23.47 6.41
N ASN A 26 9.76 -22.57 5.52
CA ASN A 26 8.50 -21.80 5.67
C ASN A 26 7.62 -21.75 4.40
N THR A 27 8.00 -22.38 3.28
CA THR A 27 7.29 -22.25 1.99
C THR A 27 7.29 -23.54 1.17
N LEU A 28 6.19 -23.80 0.44
CA LEU A 28 6.03 -24.91 -0.52
C LEU A 28 5.92 -24.38 -1.96
N PRO A 29 6.45 -25.10 -2.98
CA PRO A 29 7.26 -26.32 -2.88
C PRO A 29 8.65 -26.04 -2.27
N PHE A 30 9.35 -27.08 -1.81
CA PHE A 30 10.76 -27.02 -1.38
C PHE A 30 11.58 -28.11 -2.06
N LEU A 31 12.89 -27.90 -2.22
CA LEU A 31 13.84 -28.84 -2.80
C LEU A 31 15.09 -28.88 -1.92
N VAL A 32 15.45 -30.07 -1.46
CA VAL A 32 16.65 -30.33 -0.66
C VAL A 32 17.60 -31.19 -1.48
N ILE A 33 18.87 -30.82 -1.52
CA ILE A 33 19.88 -31.51 -2.35
C ILE A 33 20.93 -32.14 -1.46
N PHE A 34 21.15 -33.44 -1.67
CA PHE A 34 22.18 -34.23 -1.00
C PHE A 34 23.29 -34.62 -1.98
N ASP A 35 24.51 -34.76 -1.49
CA ASP A 35 25.62 -35.29 -2.28
C ASP A 35 25.49 -36.82 -2.44
N SER A 36 26.39 -37.43 -3.22
CA SER A 36 26.41 -38.89 -3.43
C SER A 36 26.70 -39.71 -2.18
N ASN A 37 27.15 -39.07 -1.09
CA ASN A 37 27.42 -39.69 0.20
C ASN A 37 26.26 -39.52 1.19
N GLY A 38 25.19 -38.83 0.80
CA GLY A 38 24.03 -38.55 1.64
C GLY A 38 24.19 -37.34 2.55
N ASN A 39 25.22 -36.51 2.36
CA ASN A 39 25.38 -35.27 3.12
C ASN A 39 24.50 -34.17 2.53
N LEU A 40 23.85 -33.40 3.40
CA LEU A 40 23.09 -32.23 3.00
C LEU A 40 24.01 -31.22 2.32
N THR A 41 23.70 -30.86 1.08
CA THR A 41 24.46 -29.86 0.32
C THR A 41 23.77 -28.51 0.36
N THR A 42 22.45 -28.46 0.13
CA THR A 42 21.65 -27.25 0.32
C THR A 42 20.21 -27.60 0.68
N ALA A 43 19.65 -26.86 1.64
CA ALA A 43 18.22 -26.90 1.96
C ALA A 43 17.40 -25.91 1.09
N ASP A 44 18.07 -25.03 0.35
CA ASP A 44 17.47 -24.05 -0.56
C ASP A 44 17.69 -24.47 -2.03
N GLY A 45 17.38 -25.72 -2.34
CA GLY A 45 17.64 -26.31 -3.65
C GLY A 45 16.82 -25.66 -4.76
N ILE A 46 15.63 -25.10 -4.47
CA ILE A 46 14.80 -24.45 -5.49
C ILE A 46 15.52 -23.23 -6.03
N ASN A 47 15.95 -22.32 -5.15
CA ASN A 47 16.62 -21.11 -5.59
C ASN A 47 17.93 -21.44 -6.30
N VAL A 48 18.69 -22.40 -5.78
CA VAL A 48 19.96 -22.82 -6.38
C VAL A 48 19.75 -23.42 -7.78
N VAL A 49 18.75 -24.28 -7.98
CA VAL A 49 18.44 -24.86 -9.31
C VAL A 49 17.87 -23.83 -10.27
N MET A 50 17.00 -22.93 -9.81
CA MET A 50 16.46 -21.85 -10.65
C MET A 50 17.55 -20.86 -11.09
N GLU A 51 18.55 -20.63 -10.25
CA GLU A 51 19.59 -19.63 -10.51
C GLU A 51 20.72 -20.17 -11.39
N TYR A 52 21.17 -21.40 -11.13
CA TYR A 52 22.40 -21.93 -11.71
C TYR A 52 22.18 -23.14 -12.64
N GLU A 53 20.93 -23.62 -12.74
CA GLU A 53 20.52 -24.68 -13.65
C GLU A 53 21.45 -25.92 -13.63
N MET A 54 22.21 -26.14 -14.70
CA MET A 54 23.13 -27.28 -14.83
C MET A 54 24.52 -27.03 -14.19
N ASP A 55 24.90 -25.78 -13.92
CA ASP A 55 26.24 -25.42 -13.43
C ASP A 55 26.48 -25.93 -12.00
N ILE A 56 25.42 -26.25 -11.26
CA ILE A 56 25.49 -26.83 -9.92
C ILE A 56 25.78 -28.32 -9.92
N TYR A 57 25.64 -29.03 -11.06
CA TYR A 57 25.96 -30.45 -11.14
C TYR A 57 27.48 -30.68 -10.98
N PRO A 58 27.97 -31.71 -10.24
CA PRO A 58 27.25 -32.82 -9.59
C PRO A 58 26.75 -32.54 -8.15
N PHE A 59 26.26 -31.34 -7.88
CA PHE A 59 25.66 -30.93 -6.60
C PHE A 59 26.60 -31.10 -5.41
N LYS A 60 27.88 -30.77 -5.59
CA LYS A 60 28.86 -30.76 -4.50
C LYS A 60 28.81 -29.44 -3.75
N LEU A 61 28.99 -29.50 -2.43
CA LEU A 61 28.95 -28.32 -1.56
C LEU A 61 29.97 -27.26 -2.00
N GLU A 62 31.17 -27.68 -2.41
CA GLU A 62 32.22 -26.79 -2.92
C GLU A 62 31.81 -26.06 -4.20
N ILE A 63 31.05 -26.72 -5.10
CA ILE A 63 30.57 -26.12 -6.35
C ILE A 63 29.47 -25.11 -6.05
N ILE A 64 28.50 -25.50 -5.21
CA ILE A 64 27.40 -24.61 -4.80
C ILE A 64 27.97 -23.39 -4.07
N ASN A 65 28.88 -23.59 -3.10
CA ASN A 65 29.53 -22.48 -2.39
C ASN A 65 30.36 -21.61 -3.34
N SER A 66 31.12 -22.19 -4.26
CA SER A 66 31.88 -21.39 -5.24
C SER A 66 30.97 -20.55 -6.14
N LEU A 67 29.78 -21.05 -6.50
CA LEU A 67 28.79 -20.31 -7.27
C LEU A 67 28.15 -19.21 -6.41
N LEU A 68 27.83 -19.49 -5.15
CA LEU A 68 27.32 -18.51 -4.18
C LEU A 68 28.36 -17.41 -3.89
N ASP A 69 29.65 -17.74 -3.77
CA ASP A 69 30.74 -16.78 -3.58
C ASP A 69 30.89 -15.88 -4.82
N LYS A 70 30.87 -16.48 -6.03
CA LYS A 70 30.84 -15.72 -7.29
C LYS A 70 29.62 -14.82 -7.38
N GLN A 71 28.48 -15.26 -6.84
CA GLN A 71 27.25 -14.48 -6.79
C GLN A 71 27.36 -13.33 -5.79
N GLU A 72 27.93 -13.54 -4.60
CA GLU A 72 28.20 -12.47 -3.65
C GLU A 72 29.17 -11.43 -4.23
N GLU A 73 30.18 -11.86 -4.98
CA GLU A 73 31.11 -10.97 -5.65
C GLU A 73 30.44 -10.20 -6.80
N ALA A 74 29.60 -10.88 -7.59
CA ALA A 74 28.79 -10.23 -8.64
C ALA A 74 27.76 -9.24 -8.06
N LYS A 75 27.14 -9.57 -6.91
CA LYS A 75 26.26 -8.65 -6.17
C LYS A 75 27.01 -7.41 -5.68
N LYS A 76 28.29 -7.53 -5.32
CA LYS A 76 29.11 -6.39 -4.87
C LYS A 76 29.56 -5.50 -6.02
N ASN A 77 29.95 -6.09 -7.16
CA ASN A 77 30.64 -5.36 -8.22
C ASN A 77 29.75 -5.02 -9.43
N HIS A 78 28.69 -5.80 -9.70
CA HIS A 78 27.86 -5.70 -10.91
C HIS A 78 26.38 -6.00 -10.60
N PHE A 79 25.83 -5.38 -9.54
CA PHE A 79 24.51 -5.72 -8.99
C PHE A 79 23.37 -5.65 -10.02
N LEU A 80 23.32 -4.61 -10.87
CA LEU A 80 22.27 -4.46 -11.88
C LEU A 80 22.33 -5.56 -12.95
N SER A 81 23.55 -5.91 -13.38
CA SER A 81 23.78 -7.02 -14.30
C SER A 81 23.38 -8.35 -13.66
N PHE A 82 23.72 -8.56 -12.38
CA PHE A 82 23.26 -9.73 -11.63
C PHE A 82 21.73 -9.83 -11.54
N LEU A 83 21.06 -8.69 -11.33
CA LEU A 83 19.62 -8.63 -11.13
C LEU A 83 18.82 -8.83 -12.43
N MET A 84 19.22 -8.18 -13.52
CA MET A 84 18.42 -8.06 -14.74
C MET A 84 18.91 -8.90 -15.92
N ALA A 85 20.18 -9.34 -15.92
CA ALA A 85 20.69 -10.16 -17.02
C ALA A 85 20.18 -11.61 -16.89
N THR A 86 19.86 -12.22 -18.03
CA THR A 86 19.56 -13.65 -18.14
C THR A 86 20.35 -14.19 -19.32
N ARG A 87 21.29 -15.12 -19.14
CA ARG A 87 22.12 -15.57 -20.28
C ARG A 87 21.24 -16.06 -21.44
N PRO A 88 21.42 -15.55 -22.68
CA PRO A 88 22.48 -14.64 -23.16
C PRO A 88 22.16 -13.12 -23.14
N ARG A 89 21.00 -12.70 -22.65
CA ARG A 89 20.50 -11.31 -22.57
C ARG A 89 21.18 -10.49 -21.47
N ASN A 90 21.87 -9.42 -21.87
CA ASN A 90 22.54 -8.45 -21.01
C ASN A 90 22.21 -6.99 -21.38
N TYR A 91 21.05 -6.76 -22.00
CA TYR A 91 20.62 -5.46 -22.49
C TYR A 91 19.18 -5.14 -22.05
N LEU A 92 18.87 -3.84 -22.06
CA LEU A 92 17.55 -3.22 -21.92
C LEU A 92 17.12 -2.65 -23.28
N ILE A 93 15.85 -2.32 -23.43
CA ILE A 93 15.32 -1.66 -24.64
C ILE A 93 14.91 -0.22 -24.34
N SER A 94 15.22 0.70 -25.25
CA SER A 94 14.70 2.07 -25.21
C SER A 94 13.35 2.17 -25.94
N ASN A 95 12.72 3.33 -25.87
CA ASN A 95 11.43 3.61 -26.48
C ASN A 95 11.41 3.60 -28.02
N ASP A 96 12.56 3.78 -28.66
CA ASP A 96 12.77 3.61 -30.10
C ASP A 96 13.15 2.16 -30.48
N GLY A 97 13.19 1.25 -29.51
CA GLY A 97 13.55 -0.16 -29.70
C GLY A 97 15.06 -0.44 -29.73
N SER A 98 15.92 0.56 -29.51
CA SER A 98 17.37 0.33 -29.45
C SER A 98 17.77 -0.48 -28.20
N GLN A 99 18.85 -1.25 -28.32
CA GLN A 99 19.38 -2.06 -27.23
C GLN A 99 20.44 -1.30 -26.45
N VAL A 100 20.26 -1.21 -25.12
CA VAL A 100 21.17 -0.53 -24.20
C VAL A 100 21.80 -1.55 -23.25
N PRO A 101 23.13 -1.72 -23.23
CA PRO A 101 23.81 -2.62 -22.29
C PRO A 101 23.50 -2.27 -20.83
N ILE A 102 23.23 -3.28 -19.99
CA ILE A 102 22.94 -3.06 -18.55
C ILE A 102 24.12 -2.39 -17.84
N SER A 103 25.35 -2.63 -18.29
CA SER A 103 26.57 -2.03 -17.74
C SER A 103 26.61 -0.50 -17.82
N GLU A 104 25.85 0.12 -18.73
CA GLU A 104 25.78 1.59 -18.82
C GLU A 104 25.04 2.23 -17.62
N LEU A 105 24.33 1.42 -16.83
CA LEU A 105 23.57 1.88 -15.66
C LEU A 105 24.33 1.73 -14.34
N GLU A 106 25.51 1.10 -14.32
CA GLU A 106 26.22 0.74 -13.07
C GLU A 106 26.61 1.93 -12.18
N GLU A 107 26.69 3.15 -12.72
CA GLU A 107 26.93 4.37 -11.93
C GLU A 107 25.68 5.22 -11.67
N ASN A 108 24.52 4.77 -12.15
CA ASN A 108 23.28 5.53 -12.05
C ASN A 108 22.50 5.14 -10.81
N THR A 109 21.74 6.10 -10.27
CA THR A 109 20.57 5.76 -9.47
C THR A 109 19.53 5.19 -10.43
N VAL A 110 19.12 3.94 -10.21
CA VAL A 110 18.18 3.23 -11.09
C VAL A 110 16.87 3.01 -10.37
N ALA A 111 15.76 3.45 -10.95
CA ALA A 111 14.44 3.09 -10.46
C ALA A 111 13.87 1.92 -11.26
N LEU A 112 13.50 0.83 -10.58
CA LEU A 112 12.77 -0.28 -11.17
C LEU A 112 11.28 -0.01 -11.06
N TYR A 113 10.63 0.24 -12.19
CA TYR A 113 9.23 0.61 -12.26
C TYR A 113 8.37 -0.59 -12.68
N PHE A 114 7.70 -1.20 -11.71
CA PHE A 114 6.74 -2.29 -11.93
C PHE A 114 5.39 -1.68 -12.32
N TRP A 115 4.98 -1.82 -13.59
CA TRP A 115 3.82 -1.17 -14.21
C TRP A 115 2.74 -2.21 -14.61
N PRO A 116 1.46 -1.85 -14.88
CA PRO A 116 0.88 -0.52 -15.20
C PRO A 116 0.32 0.31 -14.02
N ARG A 117 0.24 1.64 -14.19
CA ARG A 117 -0.77 2.56 -13.61
C ARG A 117 -0.73 3.93 -14.31
N ASP A 118 -1.64 4.16 -15.25
CA ASP A 118 -1.63 5.32 -16.16
C ASP A 118 -1.51 6.69 -15.44
N LYS A 119 -2.26 6.89 -14.35
CA LYS A 119 -2.19 8.15 -13.56
C LYS A 119 -0.81 8.39 -12.96
N PHE A 120 -0.17 7.35 -12.42
CA PHE A 120 1.15 7.45 -11.83
C PHE A 120 2.23 7.61 -12.89
N THR A 121 2.11 6.90 -14.02
CA THR A 121 3.06 7.00 -15.14
C THR A 121 3.22 8.45 -15.62
N ALA A 122 2.12 9.21 -15.72
CA ALA A 122 2.17 10.62 -16.10
C ALA A 122 2.98 11.49 -15.12
N ILE A 123 2.85 11.24 -13.81
CA ILE A 123 3.61 11.95 -12.76
C ILE A 123 5.10 11.56 -12.84
N LEU A 124 5.36 10.27 -13.04
CA LEU A 124 6.73 9.74 -13.15
C LEU A 124 7.45 10.30 -14.39
N ILE A 125 6.76 10.48 -15.52
CA ILE A 125 7.30 11.13 -16.73
C ILE A 125 7.74 12.56 -16.43
N ASP A 126 6.90 13.35 -15.76
CA ASP A 126 7.24 14.73 -15.39
C ASP A 126 8.46 14.78 -14.46
N ALA A 127 8.51 13.91 -13.44
CA ALA A 127 9.64 13.81 -12.53
C ALA A 127 10.93 13.41 -13.27
N TYR A 128 10.86 12.38 -14.12
CA TYR A 128 11.99 11.90 -14.92
C TYR A 128 12.55 13.00 -15.83
N ASN A 129 11.71 13.66 -16.61
CA ASN A 129 12.13 14.72 -17.51
C ASN A 129 12.81 15.89 -16.77
N LYS A 130 12.28 16.27 -15.60
CA LYS A 130 12.91 17.29 -14.74
C LYS A 130 14.28 16.85 -14.22
N LEU A 131 14.47 15.57 -13.88
CA LEU A 131 15.77 15.04 -13.45
C LEU A 131 16.77 14.97 -14.61
N LYS A 132 16.35 14.51 -15.80
CA LYS A 132 17.20 14.49 -16.99
C LYS A 132 17.60 15.90 -17.44
N ALA A 133 16.69 16.88 -17.36
CA ALA A 133 17.00 18.29 -17.65
C ALA A 133 18.03 18.91 -16.69
N LYS A 134 18.14 18.37 -15.46
CA LYS A 134 19.16 18.74 -14.47
C LYS A 134 20.45 17.90 -14.59
N SER A 135 20.58 17.08 -15.64
CA SER A 135 21.72 16.18 -15.86
C SER A 135 22.01 15.24 -14.70
N GLN A 136 20.96 14.81 -13.97
CA GLN A 136 21.11 13.83 -12.89
C GLN A 136 21.41 12.45 -13.47
N LYS A 137 22.31 11.70 -12.80
CA LYS A 137 22.57 10.28 -13.10
C LYS A 137 21.43 9.40 -12.57
N PHE A 138 20.26 9.55 -13.20
CA PHE A 138 19.04 8.84 -12.87
C PHE A 138 18.48 8.17 -14.11
N GLU A 139 18.14 6.89 -13.99
CA GLU A 139 17.49 6.12 -15.06
C GLU A 139 16.34 5.29 -14.51
N ILE A 140 15.32 5.06 -15.33
CA ILE A 140 14.18 4.20 -14.99
C ILE A 140 14.23 2.96 -15.87
N VAL A 141 14.00 1.79 -15.28
CA VAL A 141 13.82 0.52 -15.99
C VAL A 141 12.40 0.03 -15.72
N ALA A 142 11.55 0.07 -16.75
CA ALA A 142 10.19 -0.45 -16.71
C ALA A 142 10.19 -1.99 -16.73
N ILE A 143 9.48 -2.59 -15.79
CA ILE A 143 9.26 -4.03 -15.67
C ILE A 143 7.76 -4.28 -15.75
N ALA A 144 7.31 -4.97 -16.81
CA ALA A 144 5.90 -5.26 -16.99
C ALA A 144 5.43 -6.28 -15.95
N TYR A 145 4.36 -5.97 -15.22
CA TYR A 145 3.69 -6.98 -14.41
C TYR A 145 3.05 -8.02 -15.34
N PRO A 146 3.25 -9.33 -15.12
CA PRO A 146 2.83 -10.37 -16.05
C PRO A 146 1.32 -10.67 -15.96
N VAL A 147 0.48 -9.64 -16.11
CA VAL A 147 -0.97 -9.77 -16.28
C VAL A 147 -1.28 -9.53 -17.75
N SER A 148 -1.65 -10.59 -18.48
CA SER A 148 -2.28 -10.57 -19.81
C SER A 148 -1.65 -9.73 -20.95
N LEU A 149 -0.50 -9.08 -20.76
CA LEU A 149 0.19 -8.31 -21.78
C LEU A 149 0.84 -9.25 -22.80
N ASP A 150 0.50 -9.08 -24.08
CA ASP A 150 1.26 -9.65 -25.18
C ASP A 150 2.45 -8.75 -25.55
N GLU A 151 3.31 -9.24 -26.45
CA GLU A 151 4.54 -8.54 -26.85
C GLU A 151 4.25 -7.25 -27.63
N GLU A 152 3.17 -7.20 -28.41
CA GLU A 152 2.79 -6.02 -29.19
C GLU A 152 2.31 -4.89 -28.26
N GLU A 153 1.41 -5.21 -27.32
CA GLU A 153 0.93 -4.25 -26.31
C GLU A 153 2.08 -3.75 -25.43
N PHE A 154 3.01 -4.64 -25.06
CA PHE A 154 4.22 -4.27 -24.33
C PHE A 154 5.05 -3.23 -25.10
N ILE A 155 5.31 -3.45 -26.39
CA ILE A 155 6.10 -2.53 -27.23
C ILE A 155 5.39 -1.18 -27.37
N GLU A 156 4.08 -1.17 -27.62
CA GLU A 156 3.30 0.07 -27.73
C GLU A 156 3.38 0.91 -26.45
N LYS A 157 3.24 0.27 -25.28
CA LYS A 157 3.31 0.96 -23.98
C LYS A 157 4.73 1.46 -23.69
N VAL A 158 5.77 0.69 -24.01
CA VAL A 158 7.17 1.10 -23.83
C VAL A 158 7.51 2.30 -24.72
N ALA A 159 6.99 2.37 -25.95
CA ALA A 159 7.23 3.49 -26.86
C ALA A 159 6.69 4.84 -26.33
N MET A 160 5.71 4.81 -25.42
CA MET A 160 5.15 6.01 -24.78
C MET A 160 5.98 6.50 -23.58
N MET A 161 6.92 5.71 -23.10
CA MET A 161 7.72 6.02 -21.92
C MET A 161 9.09 6.59 -22.32
N PRO A 162 9.62 7.62 -21.64
CA PRO A 162 10.90 8.25 -22.01
C PRO A 162 12.14 7.51 -21.48
N TRP A 163 11.98 6.32 -20.92
CA TRP A 163 13.02 5.58 -20.20
C TRP A 163 13.20 4.16 -20.75
N LEU A 164 14.08 3.36 -20.13
CA LEU A 164 14.40 2.01 -20.57
C LEU A 164 13.38 0.99 -20.06
N ALA A 165 13.25 -0.15 -20.74
CA ALA A 165 12.42 -1.27 -20.30
C ALA A 165 13.20 -2.57 -20.32
N LEU A 166 12.87 -3.47 -19.39
CA LEU A 166 13.36 -4.84 -19.41
C LEU A 166 12.65 -5.59 -20.54
N PRO A 167 13.39 -6.21 -21.49
CA PRO A 167 12.75 -6.91 -22.60
C PRO A 167 11.87 -8.03 -22.09
N PHE A 168 10.66 -8.14 -22.63
CA PHE A 168 9.61 -9.02 -22.11
C PHE A 168 10.09 -10.47 -21.93
N ASN A 169 10.01 -10.96 -20.70
CA ASN A 169 10.24 -12.37 -20.35
C ASN A 169 9.49 -12.71 -19.06
N TYR A 170 8.50 -13.58 -19.16
CA TYR A 170 7.67 -14.02 -18.03
C TYR A 170 8.49 -14.51 -16.82
N ASN A 171 9.56 -15.28 -17.05
CA ASN A 171 10.36 -15.85 -15.96
C ASN A 171 11.18 -14.78 -15.25
N THR A 172 11.86 -13.91 -16.00
CA THR A 172 12.68 -12.83 -15.43
C THR A 172 11.81 -11.82 -14.68
N HIS A 173 10.65 -11.45 -15.24
CA HIS A 173 9.74 -10.50 -14.60
C HIS A 173 9.19 -11.07 -13.30
N ARG A 174 8.76 -12.35 -13.29
CA ARG A 174 8.31 -13.03 -12.06
C ARG A 174 9.43 -13.12 -11.02
N LYS A 175 10.65 -13.47 -11.43
CA LYS A 175 11.81 -13.52 -10.51
C LYS A 175 12.01 -12.18 -9.80
N LEU A 176 11.94 -11.07 -10.52
CA LEU A 176 12.08 -9.73 -9.95
C LEU A 176 10.92 -9.38 -9.01
N ILE A 177 9.68 -9.71 -9.39
CA ILE A 177 8.49 -9.51 -8.55
C ILE A 177 8.64 -10.26 -7.22
N PHE A 178 9.07 -11.52 -7.26
CA PHE A 178 9.33 -12.31 -6.05
C PHE A 178 10.51 -11.75 -5.25
N HIS A 179 11.58 -11.31 -5.90
CA HIS A 179 12.78 -10.80 -5.23
C HIS A 179 12.51 -9.53 -4.41
N PHE A 180 11.67 -8.64 -4.94
CA PHE A 180 11.32 -7.37 -4.29
C PHE A 180 9.98 -7.42 -3.54
N ASP A 181 9.35 -8.59 -3.44
CA ASP A 181 8.04 -8.80 -2.80
C ASP A 181 6.95 -7.82 -3.30
N THR A 182 6.96 -7.52 -4.60
CA THR A 182 6.07 -6.51 -5.19
C THR A 182 4.75 -7.16 -5.63
N ASN A 183 3.87 -7.47 -4.68
CA ASN A 183 2.59 -8.14 -4.99
C ASN A 183 1.51 -7.21 -5.58
N TYR A 184 1.83 -5.92 -5.77
CA TYR A 184 0.90 -4.90 -6.25
C TYR A 184 1.60 -3.98 -7.27
N CYS A 185 0.82 -3.47 -8.23
CA CYS A 185 1.26 -2.46 -9.18
C CYS A 185 0.50 -1.12 -8.96
N PRO A 186 1.17 0.03 -9.15
CA PRO A 186 2.57 0.18 -9.46
C PRO A 186 3.45 0.01 -8.22
N THR A 187 4.69 -0.41 -8.43
CA THR A 187 5.75 -0.33 -7.42
C THR A 187 6.98 0.33 -8.05
N LEU A 188 7.69 1.18 -7.31
CA LEU A 188 8.89 1.87 -7.79
C LEU A 188 10.04 1.64 -6.82
N VAL A 189 10.89 0.65 -7.07
CA VAL A 189 12.07 0.37 -6.24
C VAL A 189 13.21 1.30 -6.66
N ILE A 190 13.87 1.97 -5.73
CA ILE A 190 15.02 2.84 -6.01
C ILE A 190 16.30 2.14 -5.59
N LEU A 191 17.20 1.95 -6.56
CA LEU A 191 18.54 1.42 -6.36
C LEU A 191 19.57 2.55 -6.47
N GLY A 192 20.46 2.61 -5.50
CA GLY A 192 21.62 3.49 -5.57
C GLY A 192 22.66 2.98 -6.57
N PRO A 193 23.67 3.80 -6.94
CA PRO A 193 24.75 3.39 -7.83
C PRO A 193 25.52 2.14 -7.37
N ASN A 194 25.53 1.87 -6.06
CA ASN A 194 26.16 0.67 -5.49
C ASN A 194 25.23 -0.55 -5.47
N GLY A 195 24.06 -0.49 -6.12
CA GLY A 195 23.05 -1.56 -6.09
C GLY A 195 22.25 -1.65 -4.79
N LYS A 196 22.54 -0.82 -3.78
CA LYS A 196 21.78 -0.83 -2.53
C LYS A 196 20.38 -0.28 -2.75
N ILE A 197 19.38 -0.95 -2.20
CA ILE A 197 18.00 -0.44 -2.16
C ILE A 197 17.98 0.82 -1.28
N LEU A 198 17.65 1.96 -1.88
CA LEU A 198 17.42 3.24 -1.21
C LEU A 198 15.96 3.39 -0.78
N SER A 199 15.04 2.84 -1.57
CA SER A 199 13.61 2.78 -1.25
C SER A 199 13.00 1.54 -1.89
N ASP A 200 12.26 0.76 -1.09
CA ASP A 200 11.53 -0.44 -1.50
C ASP A 200 10.25 -0.10 -2.28
N ASN A 201 9.62 1.04 -2.01
CA ASN A 201 8.57 1.59 -2.85
C ASN A 201 8.49 3.13 -2.76
N ALA A 202 8.92 3.80 -3.82
CA ALA A 202 8.95 5.25 -3.93
C ALA A 202 7.74 5.87 -4.65
N VAL A 203 6.71 5.08 -4.98
CA VAL A 203 5.50 5.57 -5.68
C VAL A 203 4.90 6.77 -4.94
N GLU A 204 4.60 6.62 -3.65
CA GLU A 204 4.01 7.69 -2.83
C GLU A 204 4.90 8.93 -2.82
N PHE A 205 6.21 8.76 -2.69
CA PHE A 205 7.14 9.88 -2.65
C PHE A 205 7.25 10.62 -3.97
N VAL A 206 7.16 9.93 -5.10
CA VAL A 206 7.15 10.57 -6.42
C VAL A 206 5.79 11.24 -6.68
N GLU A 207 4.68 10.62 -6.29
CA GLU A 207 3.35 11.24 -6.36
C GLU A 207 3.29 12.53 -5.56
N VAL A 208 3.96 12.54 -4.41
CA VAL A 208 4.08 13.72 -3.56
C VAL A 208 5.12 14.65 -4.17
N TYR A 209 6.42 14.41 -4.01
CA TYR A 209 7.47 15.40 -4.26
C TYR A 209 7.96 15.47 -5.72
N GLY A 210 7.55 14.55 -6.59
CA GLY A 210 8.08 14.44 -7.94
C GLY A 210 9.61 14.41 -7.97
N ALA A 211 10.22 15.26 -8.82
CA ALA A 211 11.67 15.36 -8.96
C ALA A 211 12.40 15.91 -7.72
N GLU A 212 11.72 16.58 -6.79
CA GLU A 212 12.35 17.11 -5.58
C GLU A 212 12.71 16.02 -4.58
N GLY A 213 12.05 14.85 -4.70
CA GLY A 213 12.30 13.65 -3.91
C GLY A 213 13.67 13.03 -4.17
N TYR A 214 14.31 13.28 -5.33
CA TYR A 214 15.61 12.73 -5.68
C TYR A 214 16.69 13.11 -4.63
N PRO A 215 17.56 12.17 -4.19
CA PRO A 215 17.76 10.80 -4.69
C PRO A 215 16.83 9.72 -4.11
N PHE A 216 15.69 10.10 -3.55
CA PHE A 216 14.68 9.22 -2.94
C PHE A 216 15.24 8.37 -1.79
N THR A 217 16.23 8.91 -1.08
CA THR A 217 16.79 8.29 0.12
C THR A 217 15.93 8.61 1.34
N PRO A 218 15.91 7.76 2.37
CA PRO A 218 15.20 8.04 3.61
C PRO A 218 15.60 9.38 4.23
N GLU A 219 16.87 9.76 4.15
CA GLU A 219 17.38 11.04 4.66
C GLU A 219 16.80 12.23 3.89
N ARG A 220 16.76 12.17 2.55
CA ARG A 220 16.18 13.24 1.73
C ARG A 220 14.68 13.35 1.97
N LEU A 221 14.01 12.22 2.13
CA LEU A 221 12.58 12.19 2.42
C LEU A 221 12.28 12.76 3.81
N ASN A 222 13.12 12.48 4.80
CA ASN A 222 13.02 13.08 6.13
C ASN A 222 13.25 14.59 6.08
N GLU A 223 14.24 15.07 5.32
CA GLU A 223 14.48 16.51 5.11
C GLU A 223 13.27 17.20 4.48
N LEU A 224 12.71 16.64 3.41
CA LEU A 224 11.49 17.15 2.78
C LEU A 224 10.31 17.11 3.75
N ALA A 225 10.20 16.07 4.56
CA ALA A 225 9.18 15.97 5.58
C ALA A 225 9.36 16.99 6.72
N GLU A 226 10.59 17.38 7.05
CA GLU A 226 10.88 18.47 7.99
C GLU A 226 10.56 19.84 7.40
N ILE A 227 10.93 20.08 6.14
CA ILE A 227 10.55 21.29 5.41
C ILE A 227 9.04 21.43 5.35
N ASP A 228 8.33 20.33 5.08
CA ASP A 228 6.87 20.33 5.08
C ASP A 228 6.29 20.51 6.48
N ARG A 229 6.84 19.86 7.51
CA ARG A 229 6.40 20.07 8.90
C ARG A 229 6.59 21.52 9.31
N ALA A 230 7.73 22.14 8.98
CA ALA A 230 8.00 23.54 9.24
C ALA A 230 7.09 24.48 8.43
N ARG A 231 6.74 24.10 7.19
CA ARG A 231 5.73 24.80 6.38
C ARG A 231 4.33 24.66 6.96
N LEU A 232 3.96 23.48 7.47
CA LEU A 232 2.67 23.17 8.09
C LEU A 232 2.52 23.82 9.47
N ASP A 233 3.61 24.02 10.21
CA ASP A 233 3.63 24.76 11.48
C ASP A 233 3.33 26.26 11.30
N TRP A 234 3.28 26.74 10.05
CA TRP A 234 2.90 28.11 9.66
C TRP A 234 1.62 28.21 8.82
N GLN A 235 0.68 27.27 8.94
CA GLN A 235 -0.56 27.33 8.14
C GLN A 235 -1.76 27.85 8.92
N ALA A 236 -2.21 29.04 8.54
CA ALA A 236 -3.62 29.41 8.68
C ALA A 236 -4.46 28.55 7.72
N LEU A 237 -5.71 28.27 8.08
CA LEU A 237 -6.69 27.55 7.23
C LEU A 237 -6.73 28.08 5.78
N GLU A 238 -6.54 29.39 5.63
CA GLU A 238 -6.46 30.11 4.35
C GLU A 238 -5.35 29.58 3.43
N SER A 239 -4.18 29.24 3.97
CA SER A 239 -3.06 28.71 3.17
C SER A 239 -3.31 27.31 2.58
N LEU A 240 -4.29 26.59 3.14
CA LEU A 240 -4.76 25.30 2.66
C LEU A 240 -5.85 25.48 1.61
N LEU A 241 -6.83 26.33 1.89
CA LEU A 241 -8.07 26.43 1.11
C LEU A 241 -8.08 27.57 0.07
N ILE A 242 -7.11 28.49 0.07
CA ILE A 242 -7.01 29.58 -0.91
C ILE A 242 -5.95 29.24 -1.97
N SER A 243 -6.31 29.44 -3.24
CA SER A 243 -5.37 29.33 -4.38
C SER A 243 -5.72 30.36 -5.46
N GLY A 244 -4.90 31.40 -5.59
CA GLY A 244 -5.21 32.53 -6.47
C GLY A 244 -6.56 33.17 -6.11
N ASP A 245 -7.44 33.33 -7.10
CA ASP A 245 -8.78 33.89 -6.93
C ASP A 245 -9.81 32.89 -6.37
N LYS A 246 -9.40 31.66 -6.05
CA LYS A 246 -10.27 30.65 -5.43
C LYS A 246 -10.14 30.72 -3.91
N ASP A 247 -10.88 31.66 -3.32
CA ASP A 247 -10.95 31.93 -1.89
C ASP A 247 -12.27 31.48 -1.24
N PHE A 248 -13.00 30.58 -1.92
CA PHE A 248 -14.32 30.12 -1.49
C PHE A 248 -14.47 28.60 -1.54
N VAL A 249 -15.41 28.08 -0.75
CA VAL A 249 -15.99 26.73 -0.86
C VAL A 249 -17.45 26.86 -1.29
N ILE A 250 -18.12 25.75 -1.59
CA ILE A 250 -19.52 25.77 -2.04
C ILE A 250 -20.44 25.04 -1.06
N THR A 251 -21.66 25.53 -0.92
CA THR A 251 -22.74 24.81 -0.25
C THR A 251 -23.29 23.69 -1.13
N LYS A 252 -24.14 22.82 -0.57
CA LYS A 252 -24.90 21.82 -1.33
C LYS A 252 -25.78 22.39 -2.46
N GLY A 253 -26.13 23.68 -2.40
CA GLY A 253 -26.87 24.40 -3.44
C GLY A 253 -25.99 25.13 -4.45
N GLY A 254 -24.66 24.95 -4.39
CA GLY A 254 -23.69 25.60 -5.27
C GLY A 254 -23.35 27.06 -4.91
N SER A 255 -24.02 27.65 -3.91
CA SER A 255 -23.68 29.00 -3.42
C SER A 255 -22.27 29.03 -2.83
N LYS A 256 -21.52 30.09 -3.12
CA LYS A 256 -20.15 30.29 -2.64
C LYS A 256 -20.13 30.80 -1.20
N VAL A 257 -19.25 30.23 -0.39
CA VAL A 257 -18.94 30.63 1.00
C VAL A 257 -17.46 31.01 1.07
N PRO A 258 -17.12 32.25 1.44
CA PRO A 258 -15.73 32.68 1.61
C PRO A 258 -14.99 31.85 2.66
N VAL A 259 -13.74 31.49 2.39
CA VAL A 259 -12.87 30.75 3.33
C VAL A 259 -12.64 31.54 4.63
N SER A 260 -12.68 32.88 4.58
CA SER A 260 -12.57 33.74 5.75
C SER A 260 -13.66 33.49 6.80
N GLU A 261 -14.84 33.02 6.41
CA GLU A 261 -15.94 32.66 7.33
C GLU A 261 -15.68 31.35 8.09
N LEU A 262 -14.71 30.56 7.63
CA LEU A 262 -14.32 29.28 8.24
C LEU A 262 -13.14 29.44 9.20
N VAL A 263 -12.46 30.58 9.19
CA VAL A 263 -11.33 30.86 10.09
C VAL A 263 -11.82 30.86 11.54
N GLY A 264 -11.09 30.17 12.42
CA GLY A 264 -11.49 30.01 13.82
C GLY A 264 -12.48 28.87 14.08
N LYS A 265 -12.93 28.15 13.05
CA LYS A 265 -13.73 26.93 13.20
C LYS A 265 -12.85 25.67 13.22
N THR A 266 -13.36 24.61 13.83
CA THR A 266 -12.82 23.26 13.69
C THR A 266 -13.31 22.69 12.37
N ILE A 267 -12.39 22.39 11.46
CA ILE A 267 -12.70 21.92 10.11
C ILE A 267 -12.31 20.45 9.96
N LEU A 268 -13.24 19.62 9.48
CA LEU A 268 -12.93 18.27 9.02
C LEU A 268 -12.88 18.26 7.48
N LEU A 269 -11.69 18.00 6.93
CA LEU A 269 -11.53 17.75 5.50
C LEU A 269 -11.88 16.30 5.19
N TYR A 270 -12.93 16.09 4.40
CA TYR A 270 -13.43 14.78 4.02
C TYR A 270 -13.08 14.48 2.56
N ILE A 271 -11.97 13.78 2.35
CA ILE A 271 -11.44 13.44 1.02
C ILE A 271 -11.82 12.01 0.69
N ILE A 272 -12.76 11.80 -0.23
CA ILE A 272 -13.24 10.46 -0.59
C ILE A 272 -13.82 10.42 -2.00
N SER A 273 -13.81 9.24 -2.62
CA SER A 273 -14.59 8.98 -3.83
C SER A 273 -16.02 8.55 -3.46
N PRO A 274 -17.06 9.15 -4.06
CA PRO A 274 -18.45 8.70 -3.90
C PRO A 274 -18.68 7.22 -4.26
N TRP A 275 -17.85 6.64 -5.13
CA TRP A 275 -17.93 5.25 -5.57
C TRP A 275 -17.23 4.25 -4.64
N SER A 276 -16.64 4.73 -3.53
CA SER A 276 -15.94 3.89 -2.57
C SER A 276 -16.94 3.20 -1.63
N GLU A 277 -16.73 1.92 -1.32
CA GLU A 277 -17.52 1.19 -0.30
C GLU A 277 -17.45 1.88 1.09
N LEU A 278 -16.31 2.51 1.40
CA LEU A 278 -16.17 3.35 2.60
C LEU A 278 -17.11 4.56 2.63
N PHE A 279 -17.55 5.06 1.47
CA PHE A 279 -18.48 6.18 1.40
C PHE A 279 -19.86 5.77 1.93
N GLU A 280 -20.38 4.65 1.44
CA GLU A 280 -21.71 4.15 1.82
C GLU A 280 -21.79 3.82 3.31
N SER A 281 -20.74 3.20 3.86
CA SER A 281 -20.71 2.80 5.27
C SER A 281 -20.44 3.97 6.24
N PHE A 282 -19.60 4.94 5.86
CA PHE A 282 -19.19 6.03 6.76
C PHE A 282 -20.07 7.29 6.66
N ASN A 283 -20.54 7.65 5.46
CA ASN A 283 -21.25 8.90 5.24
C ASN A 283 -22.50 9.08 6.14
N PRO A 284 -23.35 8.06 6.37
CA PRO A 284 -24.48 8.19 7.30
C PRO A 284 -24.06 8.54 8.74
N LYS A 285 -22.97 7.94 9.23
CA LYS A 285 -22.42 8.23 10.58
C LYS A 285 -21.84 9.63 10.68
N LEU A 286 -21.18 10.07 9.61
CA LEU A 286 -20.65 11.43 9.54
C LEU A 286 -21.78 12.46 9.54
N ILE A 287 -22.90 12.20 8.85
CA ILE A 287 -24.10 13.05 8.88
C ILE A 287 -24.68 13.14 10.29
N GLU A 288 -24.88 12.00 10.96
CA GLU A 288 -25.38 11.96 12.34
C GLU A 288 -24.46 12.76 13.28
N THR A 289 -23.16 12.47 13.23
CA THR A 289 -22.14 13.14 14.05
C THR A 289 -22.09 14.64 13.79
N TYR A 290 -22.15 15.04 12.51
CA TYR A 290 -22.16 16.45 12.11
C TYR A 290 -23.36 17.18 12.72
N ASN A 291 -24.56 16.62 12.59
CA ASN A 291 -25.78 17.23 13.12
C ASN A 291 -25.73 17.33 14.66
N ASP A 292 -25.26 16.29 15.33
CA ASP A 292 -25.12 16.26 16.80
C ASP A 292 -24.13 17.30 17.33
N ILE A 293 -23.03 17.54 16.61
CA ILE A 293 -22.06 18.58 16.95
C ILE A 293 -22.66 19.96 16.66
N LYS A 294 -23.22 20.18 15.46
CA LYS A 294 -23.81 21.47 15.04
C LYS A 294 -24.99 21.90 15.90
N ALA A 295 -25.73 20.96 16.48
CA ALA A 295 -26.78 21.24 17.45
C ALA A 295 -26.26 21.89 18.75
N LYS A 296 -24.97 21.72 19.07
CA LYS A 296 -24.32 22.23 20.29
C LYS A 296 -23.34 23.36 20.01
N ASP A 297 -22.65 23.32 18.87
CA ASP A 297 -21.60 24.27 18.51
C ASP A 297 -21.56 24.48 16.98
N ASP A 298 -21.79 25.72 16.55
CA ASP A 298 -21.74 26.10 15.12
C ASP A 298 -20.29 26.28 14.59
N ALA A 299 -19.29 26.22 15.48
CA ALA A 299 -17.88 26.32 15.14
C ALA A 299 -17.27 25.02 14.60
N PHE A 300 -18.09 24.02 14.27
CA PHE A 300 -17.67 22.83 13.51
C PHE A 300 -18.14 22.94 12.06
N GLU A 301 -17.30 22.52 11.11
CA GLU A 301 -17.69 22.39 9.71
C GLU A 301 -16.96 21.22 9.03
N VAL A 302 -17.61 20.62 8.03
CA VAL A 302 -17.01 19.60 7.16
C VAL A 302 -16.83 20.19 5.75
N ILE A 303 -15.69 19.92 5.13
CA ILE A 303 -15.44 20.28 3.72
C ILE A 303 -15.20 18.99 2.95
N PHE A 304 -16.18 18.64 2.11
CA PHE A 304 -16.09 17.54 1.18
C PHE A 304 -15.15 17.88 0.02
N ILE A 305 -14.21 16.99 -0.24
CA ILE A 305 -13.24 17.09 -1.32
C ILE A 305 -13.39 15.81 -2.13
N SER A 306 -13.99 15.93 -3.30
CA SER A 306 -14.19 14.77 -4.15
C SER A 306 -12.87 14.28 -4.72
N HIS A 307 -12.59 12.99 -4.55
CA HIS A 307 -11.39 12.37 -5.08
C HIS A 307 -11.74 11.35 -6.17
N CYS A 308 -11.14 11.49 -7.36
CA CYS A 308 -11.23 10.50 -8.44
C CYS A 308 -12.66 10.15 -8.92
N CYS A 309 -13.62 11.07 -8.88
CA CYS A 309 -14.95 10.86 -9.48
C CYS A 309 -15.20 11.79 -10.68
N ASP A 310 -16.19 11.43 -11.50
CA ASP A 310 -16.73 12.27 -12.56
C ASP A 310 -17.73 13.31 -12.02
N GLU A 311 -18.11 14.26 -12.87
CA GLU A 311 -18.99 15.37 -12.50
C GLU A 311 -20.41 14.91 -12.14
N ASP A 312 -20.91 13.88 -12.82
CA ASP A 312 -22.25 13.34 -12.58
C ASP A 312 -22.35 12.72 -11.19
N ALA A 313 -21.35 11.93 -10.79
CA ALA A 313 -21.23 11.36 -9.45
C ALA A 313 -21.21 12.45 -8.37
N PHE A 314 -20.42 13.50 -8.59
CA PHE A 314 -20.34 14.63 -7.66
C PHE A 314 -21.70 15.32 -7.48
N ASN A 315 -22.38 15.60 -8.58
CA ASN A 315 -23.68 16.27 -8.58
C ASN A 315 -24.79 15.41 -7.96
N GLN A 316 -24.67 14.08 -8.02
CA GLN A 316 -25.62 13.17 -7.38
C GLN A 316 -25.48 13.16 -5.84
N VAL A 317 -24.26 13.22 -5.32
CA VAL A 317 -24.03 13.08 -3.87
C VAL A 317 -24.02 14.41 -3.10
N LEU A 318 -23.59 15.50 -3.73
CA LEU A 318 -23.48 16.81 -3.07
C LEU A 318 -24.79 17.27 -2.38
N PRO A 319 -25.99 17.14 -2.99
CA PRO A 319 -27.24 17.55 -2.36
C PRO A 319 -27.59 16.79 -1.08
N ASN A 320 -27.06 15.57 -0.92
CA ASN A 320 -27.34 14.68 0.21
C ASN A 320 -26.47 14.97 1.43
N MET A 321 -25.45 15.83 1.28
CA MET A 321 -24.54 16.20 2.36
C MET A 321 -24.98 17.52 3.02
N PRO A 322 -24.97 17.60 4.37
CA PRO A 322 -25.38 18.82 5.08
C PRO A 322 -24.29 19.90 5.14
N TRP A 323 -23.08 19.61 4.67
CA TRP A 323 -21.88 20.43 4.84
C TRP A 323 -21.39 21.09 3.53
N LEU A 324 -20.21 21.70 3.57
CA LEU A 324 -19.59 22.42 2.44
C LEU A 324 -18.74 21.49 1.57
N ALA A 325 -18.40 21.92 0.36
CA ALA A 325 -17.54 21.18 -0.55
C ALA A 325 -16.57 22.10 -1.32
N LEU A 326 -15.46 21.53 -1.80
CA LEU A 326 -14.74 22.17 -2.92
C LEU A 326 -15.53 21.98 -4.22
N PRO A 327 -15.49 22.96 -5.13
CA PRO A 327 -16.04 22.79 -6.48
C PRO A 327 -15.46 21.55 -7.17
N PHE A 328 -16.23 20.96 -8.09
CA PHE A 328 -15.75 19.88 -8.93
C PHE A 328 -14.51 20.30 -9.74
N ASN A 329 -13.57 19.37 -9.96
CA ASN A 329 -12.32 19.59 -10.70
C ASN A 329 -11.49 20.80 -10.19
N ASP A 330 -11.49 21.03 -8.87
CA ASP A 330 -10.71 22.09 -8.27
C ASP A 330 -9.23 21.69 -8.11
N ALA A 331 -8.32 22.43 -8.75
CA ALA A 331 -6.87 22.24 -8.59
C ALA A 331 -6.38 22.24 -7.13
N ARG A 332 -7.14 22.86 -6.22
CA ARG A 332 -6.88 22.81 -4.77
C ARG A 332 -6.93 21.38 -4.21
N GLU A 333 -7.72 20.48 -4.78
CA GLU A 333 -7.79 19.06 -4.38
C GLU A 333 -6.40 18.42 -4.40
N LYS A 334 -5.72 18.45 -5.56
CA LYS A 334 -4.37 17.89 -5.71
C LYS A 334 -3.36 18.58 -4.81
N ALA A 335 -3.46 19.91 -4.68
CA ALA A 335 -2.59 20.67 -3.79
C ALA A 335 -2.79 20.29 -2.32
N LEU A 336 -4.02 20.03 -1.89
CA LEU A 336 -4.33 19.57 -0.53
C LEU A 336 -3.84 18.15 -0.30
N ILE A 337 -4.09 17.23 -1.24
CA ILE A 337 -3.58 15.85 -1.15
C ILE A 337 -2.06 15.85 -1.00
N TYR A 338 -1.36 16.67 -1.79
CA TYR A 338 0.08 16.85 -1.71
C TYR A 338 0.53 17.48 -0.38
N LYS A 339 0.05 18.69 -0.06
CA LYS A 339 0.43 19.45 1.15
C LYS A 339 0.15 18.67 2.43
N LEU A 340 -0.97 17.97 2.45
CA LEU A 340 -1.41 17.20 3.60
C LEU A 340 -0.86 15.77 3.58
N LYS A 341 -0.20 15.30 2.52
CA LYS A 341 0.30 13.92 2.40
C LYS A 341 -0.81 12.88 2.64
N VAL A 342 -1.93 13.07 1.95
CA VAL A 342 -3.06 12.16 2.01
C VAL A 342 -2.80 11.01 1.05
N ILE A 343 -2.85 9.78 1.56
CA ILE A 343 -2.80 8.56 0.74
C ILE A 343 -4.24 8.03 0.64
N GLY A 344 -4.78 7.95 -0.58
CA GLY A 344 -6.13 7.48 -0.82
C GLY A 344 -7.20 8.39 -0.20
N TYR A 345 -8.14 7.80 0.56
CA TYR A 345 -9.23 8.52 1.21
C TYR A 345 -8.87 8.87 2.66
N SER A 346 -9.29 10.05 3.13
CA SER A 346 -8.91 10.52 4.46
C SER A 346 -9.91 11.48 5.08
N CYS A 347 -9.95 11.50 6.42
CA CYS A 347 -10.65 12.47 7.24
C CYS A 347 -9.65 13.19 8.15
N ILE A 348 -9.24 14.39 7.76
CA ILE A 348 -8.25 15.19 8.50
C ILE A 348 -8.96 16.28 9.28
N VAL A 349 -8.64 16.43 10.56
CA VAL A 349 -9.21 17.48 11.41
C VAL A 349 -8.21 18.60 11.61
N ILE A 350 -8.66 19.83 11.38
CA ILE A 350 -7.95 21.09 11.53
C ILE A 350 -8.61 21.87 12.66
N ASP A 351 -7.82 22.35 13.61
CA ASP A 351 -8.30 23.15 14.74
C ASP A 351 -8.61 24.61 14.34
N PRO A 352 -9.25 25.39 15.22
CA PRO A 352 -9.49 26.82 15.01
C PRO A 352 -8.26 27.66 14.64
N SER A 353 -7.04 27.21 14.98
CA SER A 353 -5.81 27.93 14.65
C SER A 353 -5.30 27.63 13.23
N GLY A 354 -5.96 26.73 12.50
CA GLY A 354 -5.57 26.28 11.17
C GLY A 354 -4.59 25.09 11.18
N ARG A 355 -4.34 24.48 12.34
CA ARG A 355 -3.37 23.38 12.47
C ARG A 355 -4.04 22.02 12.42
N ILE A 356 -3.37 21.06 11.78
CA ILE A 356 -3.81 19.66 11.79
C ILE A 356 -3.72 19.14 13.22
N THR A 357 -4.85 18.68 13.75
CA THR A 357 -4.89 18.06 15.07
C THR A 357 -4.80 16.55 15.00
N THR A 358 -5.47 15.94 14.01
CA THR A 358 -5.44 14.50 13.81
C THR A 358 -5.72 14.14 12.35
N ARG A 359 -5.13 13.03 11.91
CA ARG A 359 -5.37 12.41 10.59
C ARG A 359 -6.32 11.21 10.68
N TYR A 360 -6.74 10.88 11.90
CA TYR A 360 -7.57 9.72 12.20
C TYR A 360 -9.02 10.13 12.49
N GLY A 361 -9.52 11.16 11.79
CA GLY A 361 -10.86 11.70 12.02
C GLY A 361 -11.95 10.65 11.84
N GLN A 362 -11.83 9.80 10.81
CA GLN A 362 -12.77 8.72 10.53
C GLN A 362 -12.81 7.70 11.67
N GLN A 363 -11.63 7.25 12.12
CA GLN A 363 -11.48 6.30 13.21
C GLN A 363 -12.05 6.85 14.52
N LEU A 364 -11.79 8.13 14.81
CA LEU A 364 -12.30 8.80 16.01
C LEU A 364 -13.82 8.90 15.98
N ILE A 365 -14.41 9.24 14.82
CA ILE A 365 -15.87 9.31 14.66
C ILE A 365 -16.49 7.90 14.77
N ASN A 366 -15.89 6.88 14.16
CA ASN A 366 -16.39 5.51 14.26
C ASN A 366 -16.42 4.97 15.70
N ILE A 367 -15.46 5.39 16.54
CA ILE A 367 -15.34 4.93 17.93
C ILE A 367 -16.11 5.81 18.92
N TYR A 368 -16.02 7.13 18.78
CA TYR A 368 -16.53 8.08 19.77
C TYR A 368 -17.71 8.93 19.28
N GLY A 369 -18.03 8.91 17.98
CA GLY A 369 -19.07 9.76 17.37
C GLY A 369 -18.84 11.25 17.67
N ALA A 370 -19.92 11.95 18.02
CA ALA A 370 -19.87 13.36 18.41
C ALA A 370 -19.01 13.63 19.66
N ASN A 371 -18.76 12.64 20.52
CA ASN A 371 -17.87 12.81 21.68
C ASN A 371 -16.40 12.98 21.28
N ALA A 372 -16.02 12.74 20.02
CA ALA A 372 -14.70 13.07 19.54
C ALA A 372 -14.45 14.59 19.45
N TYR A 373 -15.51 15.40 19.31
CA TYR A 373 -15.44 16.86 19.32
C TYR A 373 -15.04 17.40 20.70
N PRO A 374 -14.14 18.41 20.82
CA PRO A 374 -13.62 19.30 19.77
C PRO A 374 -12.37 18.81 19.04
N PHE A 375 -12.06 17.51 19.11
CA PHE A 375 -10.86 16.89 18.53
C PHE A 375 -9.53 17.46 19.02
N SER A 376 -9.53 18.38 20.00
CA SER A 376 -8.30 18.98 20.54
C SER A 376 -7.37 17.90 21.12
N LYS A 377 -6.04 18.13 21.06
CA LYS A 377 -5.04 17.20 21.60
C LYS A 377 -5.32 16.82 23.06
N GLY A 378 -5.76 17.78 23.88
CA GLY A 378 -6.11 17.54 25.28
C GLY A 378 -7.34 16.64 25.43
N HIS A 379 -8.39 16.88 24.63
CA HIS A 379 -9.60 16.07 24.65
C HIS A 379 -9.37 14.65 24.13
N LEU A 380 -8.65 14.48 23.03
CA LEU A 380 -8.31 13.16 22.49
C LEU A 380 -7.48 12.34 23.48
N LYS A 381 -6.54 12.97 24.18
CA LYS A 381 -5.76 12.33 25.25
C LYS A 381 -6.64 11.89 26.42
N HIS A 382 -7.68 12.65 26.74
CA HIS A 382 -8.64 12.25 27.77
C HIS A 382 -9.46 11.02 27.33
N LEU A 383 -9.98 11.01 26.10
CA LEU A 383 -10.70 9.84 25.55
C LEU A 383 -9.83 8.58 25.52
N GLU A 384 -8.54 8.73 25.17
CA GLU A 384 -7.56 7.66 25.21
C GLU A 384 -7.40 7.10 26.63
N GLN A 385 -7.24 7.97 27.63
CA GLN A 385 -7.10 7.57 29.04
C GLN A 385 -8.35 6.87 29.57
N GLU A 386 -9.55 7.33 29.20
CA GLU A 386 -10.80 6.67 29.58
C GLU A 386 -10.87 5.26 28.98
N MET A 387 -10.53 5.10 27.71
CA MET A 387 -10.48 3.80 27.06
C MET A 387 -9.40 2.89 27.67
N ASP A 388 -8.22 3.41 28.02
CA ASP A 388 -7.18 2.66 28.72
C ASP A 388 -7.66 2.16 30.10
N LYS A 389 -8.49 2.94 30.81
CA LYS A 389 -9.11 2.48 32.06
C LYS A 389 -10.12 1.37 31.80
N MET A 390 -10.96 1.51 30.78
CA MET A 390 -11.94 0.48 30.40
C MET A 390 -11.25 -0.83 29.97
N ALA A 391 -10.16 -0.72 29.21
CA ALA A 391 -9.40 -1.87 28.70
C ALA A 391 -8.83 -2.77 29.79
N LYS A 392 -8.57 -2.24 31.00
CA LYS A 392 -8.14 -3.05 32.16
C LYS A 392 -9.20 -4.07 32.59
N GLY A 393 -10.47 -3.81 32.30
CA GLY A 393 -11.59 -4.71 32.59
C GLY A 393 -11.97 -5.65 31.45
N TRP A 394 -11.37 -5.51 30.27
CA TRP A 394 -11.72 -6.33 29.12
C TRP A 394 -10.99 -7.69 29.12
N PRO A 395 -11.59 -8.75 28.55
CA PRO A 395 -10.91 -10.03 28.40
C PRO A 395 -9.62 -9.86 27.59
N LYS A 396 -8.53 -10.50 28.02
CA LYS A 396 -7.23 -10.41 27.32
C LYS A 396 -7.23 -11.12 25.96
N LYS A 397 -8.17 -12.04 25.77
CA LYS A 397 -8.28 -12.89 24.60
C LYS A 397 -9.73 -12.91 24.11
N ALA A 398 -9.89 -12.94 22.80
CA ALA A 398 -11.16 -13.17 22.12
C ALA A 398 -10.96 -14.26 21.05
N LYS A 399 -12.06 -14.84 20.58
CA LYS A 399 -12.04 -15.77 19.45
C LYS A 399 -12.76 -15.14 18.27
N HIS A 400 -12.18 -15.27 17.09
CA HIS A 400 -12.78 -14.87 15.83
C HIS A 400 -12.89 -16.11 14.95
N GLU A 401 -14.09 -16.41 14.47
CA GLU A 401 -14.29 -17.46 13.48
C GLU A 401 -14.19 -16.84 12.09
N ARG A 402 -13.28 -17.35 11.27
CA ARG A 402 -13.13 -16.93 9.88
C ARG A 402 -13.29 -18.13 8.97
N TYR A 403 -13.97 -17.94 7.85
CA TYR A 403 -14.05 -18.96 6.82
C TYR A 403 -12.72 -19.06 6.08
N ASP A 404 -12.08 -20.24 6.15
CA ASP A 404 -10.92 -20.59 5.36
C ASP A 404 -11.39 -21.06 3.98
N TYR A 405 -11.07 -20.30 2.93
CA TYR A 405 -11.45 -20.62 1.56
C TYR A 405 -10.66 -21.79 0.95
N LEU A 406 -9.47 -22.10 1.47
CA LEU A 406 -8.65 -23.22 0.99
C LEU A 406 -9.11 -24.54 1.62
N GLU A 407 -9.50 -24.49 2.89
CA GLU A 407 -9.94 -25.67 3.64
C GLU A 407 -11.47 -25.82 3.71
N HIS A 408 -12.22 -24.85 3.15
CA HIS A 408 -13.68 -24.77 3.18
C HIS A 408 -14.29 -24.98 4.59
N LYS A 409 -13.63 -24.46 5.62
CA LYS A 409 -14.02 -24.65 7.03
C LYS A 409 -13.84 -23.36 7.82
N TYR A 410 -14.63 -23.21 8.89
CA TYR A 410 -14.42 -22.13 9.84
C TYR A 410 -13.22 -22.47 10.74
N SER A 411 -12.20 -21.61 10.72
CA SER A 411 -11.08 -21.66 11.64
C SER A 411 -11.29 -20.63 12.75
N SER A 412 -11.16 -21.08 14.00
CA SER A 412 -11.24 -20.20 15.17
C SER A 412 -9.86 -19.66 15.49
N HIS A 413 -9.68 -18.36 15.34
CA HIS A 413 -8.43 -17.68 15.60
C HIS A 413 -8.47 -16.97 16.95
N GLU A 414 -7.44 -17.17 17.75
CA GLU A 414 -7.27 -16.47 19.02
C GLU A 414 -6.73 -15.07 18.76
N CYS A 415 -7.48 -14.07 19.20
CA CYS A 415 -7.11 -12.66 19.08
C CYS A 415 -6.71 -12.12 20.46
N SER A 416 -5.63 -11.34 20.52
CA SER A 416 -5.12 -10.76 21.76
C SER A 416 -5.42 -9.26 21.83
N LEU A 417 -5.90 -8.82 23.00
CA LEU A 417 -6.19 -7.41 23.24
C LEU A 417 -4.88 -6.59 23.21
N THR A 418 -4.80 -5.66 22.27
CA THR A 418 -3.59 -4.92 21.94
C THR A 418 -3.91 -3.43 21.76
N PRO A 419 -3.07 -2.50 22.24
CA PRO A 419 -3.22 -1.08 21.95
C PRO A 419 -2.65 -0.74 20.56
N ASN A 420 -3.35 0.11 19.81
CA ASN A 420 -2.91 0.65 18.53
C ASN A 420 -3.31 2.13 18.42
N ARG A 421 -2.34 3.00 18.13
CA ARG A 421 -2.55 4.45 18.00
C ARG A 421 -2.59 4.95 16.55
N ASP A 422 -2.35 4.07 15.59
CA ASP A 422 -2.22 4.40 14.17
C ASP A 422 -3.42 3.93 13.33
N GLY A 423 -4.53 3.60 14.00
CA GLY A 423 -5.75 3.07 13.39
C GLY A 423 -5.64 1.60 12.97
N TYR A 424 -6.79 0.93 12.85
CA TYR A 424 -6.91 -0.46 12.39
C TYR A 424 -8.25 -0.70 11.70
N GLY A 425 -8.34 -1.75 10.88
CA GLY A 425 -9.58 -2.25 10.30
C GLY A 425 -10.25 -3.30 11.19
N CYS A 426 -11.58 -3.27 11.32
CA CYS A 426 -12.34 -4.28 12.02
C CYS A 426 -12.81 -5.39 11.07
N LEU A 427 -12.42 -6.64 11.35
CA LEU A 427 -12.76 -7.81 10.53
C LEU A 427 -14.23 -8.26 10.60
N ALA A 428 -15.04 -7.67 11.48
CA ALA A 428 -16.44 -8.09 11.69
C ALA A 428 -17.49 -7.08 11.20
N CYS A 429 -17.08 -5.83 11.01
CA CYS A 429 -17.96 -4.77 10.53
C CYS A 429 -17.31 -3.89 9.46
N ASP A 430 -16.09 -4.22 9.02
CA ASP A 430 -15.31 -3.56 7.98
C ASP A 430 -15.07 -2.05 8.22
N GLU A 431 -15.30 -1.59 9.45
CA GLU A 431 -15.08 -0.21 9.85
C GLU A 431 -13.69 -0.03 10.45
N SER A 432 -13.11 1.15 10.18
CA SER A 432 -11.89 1.57 10.85
C SER A 432 -12.12 1.88 12.34
N GLY A 433 -11.11 1.65 13.17
CA GLY A 433 -11.08 2.02 14.58
C GLY A 433 -9.71 2.56 14.99
N ILE A 434 -9.62 3.07 16.22
CA ILE A 434 -8.37 3.51 16.85
C ILE A 434 -8.42 3.17 18.33
N GLY A 435 -7.27 2.93 18.96
CA GLY A 435 -7.19 2.58 20.36
C GLY A 435 -6.96 1.11 20.61
N TRP A 436 -7.75 0.52 21.48
CA TRP A 436 -7.63 -0.88 21.85
C TRP A 436 -8.44 -1.78 20.93
N TYR A 437 -7.85 -2.91 20.53
CA TYR A 437 -8.47 -3.85 19.61
C TYR A 437 -7.98 -5.27 19.86
N TYR A 438 -8.73 -6.26 19.38
CA TYR A 438 -8.31 -7.66 19.43
C TYR A 438 -7.56 -8.01 18.15
N GLN A 439 -6.23 -8.09 18.24
CA GLN A 439 -5.34 -8.39 17.12
C GLN A 439 -5.29 -9.89 16.84
N CYS A 440 -5.45 -10.28 15.58
CA CYS A 440 -5.26 -11.66 15.13
C CYS A 440 -3.83 -11.86 14.60
N ASN A 441 -3.07 -12.77 15.20
CA ASN A 441 -1.65 -13.01 14.85
C ASN A 441 -1.44 -14.09 13.79
N VAL A 442 -2.50 -14.80 13.38
CA VAL A 442 -2.41 -15.94 12.45
C VAL A 442 -3.14 -15.61 11.15
N GLY A 443 -2.38 -15.42 10.06
CA GLY A 443 -2.85 -15.50 8.66
C GLY A 443 -3.99 -14.57 8.23
N CYS A 444 -4.47 -13.65 9.07
CA CYS A 444 -5.72 -12.92 8.82
C CYS A 444 -5.60 -11.60 8.06
N THR A 445 -4.40 -11.06 7.86
CA THR A 445 -4.01 -10.00 6.89
C THR A 445 -2.67 -9.40 7.32
N SER A 446 -2.01 -8.70 6.39
CA SER A 446 -0.88 -7.79 6.65
C SER A 446 -1.19 -6.87 7.84
N GLY A 447 -0.29 -6.81 8.83
CA GLY A 447 -0.55 -6.22 10.15
C GLY A 447 -1.27 -4.87 10.12
N LYS A 448 -2.34 -4.76 10.93
CA LYS A 448 -3.27 -3.61 11.20
C LYS A 448 -4.76 -3.95 11.01
N SER A 449 -5.13 -5.23 11.00
CA SER A 449 -6.53 -5.66 11.08
C SER A 449 -6.79 -6.47 12.35
N GLY A 450 -7.98 -6.37 12.91
CA GLY A 450 -8.42 -7.13 14.09
C GLY A 450 -9.89 -6.87 14.37
N LEU A 451 -10.32 -6.96 15.62
CA LEU A 451 -11.72 -6.69 15.99
C LEU A 451 -11.81 -5.49 16.92
N HIS A 452 -12.80 -4.63 16.71
CA HIS A 452 -13.18 -3.66 17.74
C HIS A 452 -13.55 -4.40 19.03
N PRO A 453 -13.33 -3.81 20.21
CA PRO A 453 -13.71 -4.43 21.48
C PRO A 453 -15.19 -4.83 21.53
N LYS A 454 -16.07 -4.00 20.95
CA LYS A 454 -17.50 -4.28 20.84
C LYS A 454 -17.83 -5.42 19.87
N CYS A 455 -16.99 -5.65 18.87
CA CYS A 455 -17.22 -6.67 17.82
C CYS A 455 -16.70 -8.04 18.22
N ALA A 456 -15.71 -8.12 19.11
CA ALA A 456 -15.06 -9.36 19.52
C ALA A 456 -15.97 -10.39 20.21
N PHE A 457 -17.15 -9.97 20.67
CA PHE A 457 -18.08 -10.85 21.41
C PHE A 457 -19.50 -10.85 20.84
N VAL A 458 -19.69 -10.33 19.63
CA VAL A 458 -20.99 -10.34 18.94
C VAL A 458 -21.02 -11.54 18.00
N GLN A 459 -21.91 -12.50 18.25
CA GLN A 459 -22.16 -13.62 17.35
C GLN A 459 -22.99 -13.12 16.16
N LYS A 460 -22.37 -12.97 14.98
CA LYS A 460 -23.12 -12.88 13.72
C LYS A 460 -23.16 -14.28 13.11
N HIS A 461 -24.28 -14.99 13.27
CA HIS A 461 -24.64 -16.03 12.33
C HIS A 461 -25.19 -15.33 11.09
N GLU A 462 -24.36 -15.12 10.07
CA GLU A 462 -24.85 -14.79 8.74
C GLU A 462 -25.35 -16.09 8.11
N GLU A 463 -26.67 -16.27 8.12
CA GLU A 463 -27.34 -17.22 7.23
C GLU A 463 -27.01 -16.80 5.80
N ALA A 464 -26.20 -17.60 5.10
CA ALA A 464 -25.94 -17.42 3.69
C ALA A 464 -27.29 -17.45 2.95
N ASN A 465 -27.69 -16.29 2.42
CA ASN A 465 -28.76 -16.23 1.43
C ASN A 465 -28.30 -17.00 0.19
N ASP A 466 -28.93 -18.14 0.00
CA ASP A 466 -28.83 -18.98 -1.18
C ASP A 466 -29.29 -18.16 -2.41
N CYS A 467 -28.32 -17.60 -3.12
CA CYS A 467 -28.51 -16.95 -4.40
C CYS A 467 -27.56 -17.62 -5.41
N ASP A 468 -27.89 -18.85 -5.81
CA ASP A 468 -27.70 -19.30 -7.20
C ASP A 468 -28.22 -20.73 -7.39
N THR A 469 -29.53 -20.90 -7.61
CA THR A 469 -30.07 -21.98 -8.47
C THR A 469 -31.43 -21.59 -9.05
N LYS A 470 -31.43 -20.70 -10.05
CA LYS A 470 -32.45 -20.73 -11.12
C LYS A 470 -31.78 -20.75 -12.49
N GLY A 471 -31.07 -21.86 -12.73
CA GLY A 471 -30.75 -22.33 -14.07
C GLY A 471 -31.89 -23.20 -14.60
N ASN A 472 -32.49 -22.71 -15.68
CA ASN A 472 -33.24 -23.39 -16.75
C ASN A 472 -33.46 -24.91 -16.65
N GLY A 473 -34.72 -25.32 -16.79
CA GLY A 473 -35.11 -26.66 -17.22
C GLY A 473 -36.56 -26.73 -17.71
N ASN A 474 -36.73 -26.86 -19.04
CA ASN A 474 -37.85 -27.42 -19.81
C ASN A 474 -39.23 -26.70 -19.67
N VAL A 475 -39.89 -26.20 -20.73
CA VAL A 475 -40.19 -26.72 -22.08
C VAL A 475 -40.26 -25.58 -23.09
#